data_AF-A0A9D8SHI4-F1
#
_entry.id   AF-A0A9D8SHI4-F1
#
_cell.length_a   1.000
_cell.length_b   1.000
_cell.length_c   1.000
_cell.angle_alpha   90.00
_cell.angle_beta   90.00
_cell.angle_gamma   90.00
#
_symmetry.space_group_name_H-M   'P 1'
#
loop_
_entity.id
_entity.type
_entity.pdbx_description
1 polymer ?
#
loop_
_entity_poly.entity_id
_entity_poly.type
_entity_poly.pdbx_seq_one_letter_code
_entity_poly.pdbx_strand_id
1 'polypeptide(L)'
;EINGYWGPVDQYIGGIEHAILHLLYSRFFLKVLRDAGLVDYAEPFSNLLTQGMVIKDGAKMSKSLGNVVSPEEILEKYGADTARLFILFAAPPERELDWSDQGVEGSFRFLNRVWRIIYTYLPQIEQKVTEYDVTALNEADKELRRILHNTVKKVTSDIETRFNFNTAISSLMELVNALYAYKENAQEINAGLVYEATSALVRMLAPFVPHMTEELWKDAFGAAASVHAEQWPEYDEAALKVDNVEIVLQVNGKVRGRLVVPAEATAAELEKIALADANVQSHIGGATVRKVICVPGRLVNIVAK
;
A
#
# COMPACT_ATOMS: atom_id res chain seq x y z
N GLU A 1 21.20 -22.16 -28.71
CA GLU A 1 19.81 -21.88 -28.31
C GLU A 1 19.48 -20.47 -28.73
N ILE A 2 18.32 -20.24 -29.34
CA ILE A 2 17.84 -18.89 -29.62
C ILE A 2 17.53 -18.25 -28.26
N ASN A 3 18.02 -17.03 -28.04
CA ASN A 3 18.06 -16.31 -26.77
C ASN A 3 16.64 -15.88 -26.28
N GLY A 4 15.78 -16.86 -25.95
CA GLY A 4 14.42 -16.62 -25.47
C GLY A 4 14.22 -16.73 -23.95
N TYR A 5 15.25 -17.12 -23.19
CA TYR A 5 15.08 -17.37 -21.75
C TYR A 5 14.70 -16.11 -20.95
N TRP A 6 15.31 -14.97 -21.27
CA TRP A 6 15.08 -13.69 -20.58
C TRP A 6 14.26 -12.67 -21.38
N GLY A 7 13.98 -12.98 -22.64
CA GLY A 7 13.41 -12.04 -23.61
C GLY A 7 11.97 -12.39 -23.99
N PRO A 8 11.13 -11.40 -24.33
CA PRO A 8 11.37 -9.96 -24.23
C PRO A 8 11.45 -9.49 -22.77
N VAL A 9 11.98 -8.29 -22.54
CA VAL A 9 12.00 -7.69 -21.18
C VAL A 9 10.56 -7.41 -20.75
N ASP A 10 10.13 -7.96 -19.61
CA ASP A 10 8.75 -7.82 -19.14
C ASP A 10 8.37 -6.37 -18.82
N GLN A 11 9.26 -5.64 -18.15
CA GLN A 11 9.03 -4.25 -17.73
C GLN A 11 10.29 -3.41 -17.95
N TYR A 12 10.18 -2.37 -18.77
CA TYR A 12 11.20 -1.34 -18.93
C TYR A 12 10.76 -0.06 -18.21
N ILE A 13 11.67 0.57 -17.46
CA ILE A 13 11.43 1.83 -16.73
C ILE A 13 12.43 2.87 -17.24
N GLY A 14 11.94 3.97 -17.80
CA GLY A 14 12.81 5.04 -18.33
C GLY A 14 12.05 6.33 -18.60
N GLY A 15 12.72 7.47 -18.47
CA GLY A 15 12.07 8.78 -18.64
C GLY A 15 11.51 9.00 -20.05
N ILE A 16 10.45 9.81 -20.14
CA ILE A 16 9.77 10.11 -21.40
C ILE A 16 10.69 10.80 -22.43
N GLU A 17 11.79 11.42 -21.99
CA GLU A 17 12.83 12.01 -22.83
C GLU A 17 13.45 11.01 -23.82
N HIS A 18 13.32 9.71 -23.59
CA HIS A 18 13.89 8.66 -24.43
C HIS A 18 12.93 8.15 -25.53
N ALA A 19 11.71 8.69 -25.63
CA ALA A 19 10.65 8.22 -26.52
C ALA A 19 11.05 8.12 -28.00
N ILE A 20 11.68 9.17 -28.55
CA ILE A 20 11.95 9.27 -30.00
C ILE A 20 13.37 8.88 -30.41
N LEU A 21 14.26 8.63 -29.44
CA LEU A 21 15.65 8.24 -29.68
C LEU A 21 15.84 6.79 -29.23
N HIS A 22 16.28 6.60 -27.99
CA HIS A 22 16.64 5.30 -27.46
C HIS A 22 15.53 4.25 -27.67
N LEU A 23 14.27 4.57 -27.32
CA LEU A 23 13.18 3.60 -27.46
C LEU A 23 12.89 3.23 -28.92
N LEU A 24 13.04 4.17 -29.87
CA LEU A 24 12.92 3.88 -31.29
C LEU A 24 14.09 3.03 -31.80
N TYR A 25 15.32 3.37 -31.41
CA TYR A 25 16.52 2.63 -31.77
C TYR A 25 16.51 1.20 -31.22
N SER A 26 16.08 1.01 -29.97
CA SER A 26 15.95 -0.32 -29.34
C SER A 26 14.99 -1.21 -30.14
N ARG A 27 13.85 -0.66 -30.59
CA ARG A 27 12.89 -1.39 -31.43
C ARG A 27 13.47 -1.71 -32.81
N PHE A 28 14.16 -0.76 -33.43
CA PHE A 28 14.80 -0.97 -34.74
C PHE A 28 15.85 -2.09 -34.67
N PHE A 29 16.78 -2.00 -33.72
CA PHE A 29 17.83 -2.99 -33.55
C PHE A 29 17.27 -4.37 -33.26
N LEU A 30 16.23 -4.49 -32.41
CA LEU A 30 15.63 -5.79 -32.16
C LEU A 30 15.07 -6.42 -33.44
N LYS A 31 14.40 -5.63 -34.30
CA LYS A 31 13.86 -6.15 -35.56
C LYS A 31 14.97 -6.63 -36.49
N VAL A 32 16.10 -5.92 -36.55
CA VAL A 32 17.29 -6.38 -37.30
C VAL A 32 17.82 -7.69 -36.73
N LEU A 33 17.95 -7.82 -35.41
CA LEU A 33 18.43 -9.05 -34.76
C LEU A 33 17.49 -10.23 -34.99
N ARG A 34 16.18 -9.98 -34.94
CA ARG A 34 15.14 -10.98 -35.25
C ARG A 34 15.24 -11.45 -36.69
N ASP A 35 15.35 -10.51 -37.64
CA ASP A 35 15.44 -10.84 -39.06
C ASP A 35 16.76 -11.56 -39.40
N ALA A 36 17.81 -11.36 -38.58
CA ALA A 36 19.05 -12.13 -38.63
C ALA A 36 18.99 -13.50 -37.92
N GLY A 37 17.83 -13.88 -37.35
CA GLY A 37 17.61 -15.17 -36.68
C GLY A 37 18.25 -15.29 -35.29
N LEU A 38 18.62 -14.17 -34.66
CA LEU A 38 19.29 -14.16 -33.34
C LEU A 38 18.32 -14.17 -32.16
N VAL A 39 17.08 -13.75 -32.39
CA VAL A 39 15.97 -13.72 -31.43
C VAL A 39 14.65 -14.07 -32.14
N ASP A 40 13.64 -14.52 -31.39
CA ASP A 40 12.33 -14.94 -31.91
C ASP A 40 11.17 -14.00 -31.52
N TYR A 41 11.43 -12.96 -30.71
CA TYR A 41 10.45 -11.96 -30.31
C TYR A 41 10.53 -10.65 -31.13
N ALA A 42 9.41 -9.93 -31.22
CA ALA A 42 9.23 -8.82 -32.18
C ALA A 42 9.42 -7.41 -31.59
N GLU A 43 9.32 -7.27 -30.26
CA GLU A 43 9.45 -6.00 -29.53
C GLU A 43 10.32 -6.21 -28.28
N PRO A 44 11.16 -5.23 -27.89
CA PRO A 44 12.18 -5.45 -26.84
C PRO A 44 11.61 -5.41 -25.43
N PHE A 45 10.47 -4.74 -25.25
CA PHE A 45 9.84 -4.50 -23.97
C PHE A 45 8.35 -4.83 -24.06
N SER A 46 7.83 -5.67 -23.15
CA SER A 46 6.40 -5.98 -23.06
C SER A 46 5.62 -4.82 -22.45
N ASN A 47 6.19 -4.20 -21.41
CA ASN A 47 5.64 -3.03 -20.74
C ASN A 47 6.69 -1.90 -20.66
N LEU A 48 6.21 -0.65 -20.72
CA LEU A 48 7.00 0.55 -20.53
C LEU A 48 6.34 1.42 -19.46
N LEU A 49 7.08 1.74 -18.41
CA LEU A 49 6.70 2.77 -17.45
C LEU A 49 7.63 3.97 -17.66
N THR A 50 7.03 5.14 -17.90
CA THR A 50 7.80 6.38 -18.01
C THR A 50 7.74 7.15 -16.72
N GLN A 51 8.82 7.10 -15.94
CA GLN A 51 8.83 7.79 -14.66
C GLN A 51 8.80 9.32 -14.84
N GLY A 52 8.11 9.99 -13.92
CA GLY A 52 8.09 11.43 -13.85
C GLY A 52 9.42 12.01 -13.38
N MET A 53 9.59 13.30 -13.64
CA MET A 53 10.81 14.02 -13.31
C MET A 53 10.84 14.38 -11.83
N VAL A 54 12.02 14.38 -11.23
CA VAL A 54 12.24 14.96 -9.92
C VAL A 54 12.47 16.47 -10.07
N ILE A 55 11.61 17.26 -9.44
CA ILE A 55 11.63 18.72 -9.48
C ILE A 55 11.91 19.28 -8.09
N LYS A 56 12.34 20.53 -8.01
CA LYS A 56 12.50 21.27 -6.77
C LYS A 56 12.10 22.73 -7.01
N ASP A 57 11.25 23.26 -6.14
CA ASP A 57 10.72 24.62 -6.23
C ASP A 57 10.01 24.90 -7.58
N GLY A 58 9.26 23.91 -8.08
CA GLY A 58 8.51 24.00 -9.33
C GLY A 58 9.35 23.94 -10.61
N ALA A 59 10.66 23.66 -10.52
CA ALA A 59 11.54 23.55 -11.67
C ALA A 59 12.30 22.21 -11.67
N LYS A 60 12.57 21.70 -12.89
CA LYS A 60 13.45 20.54 -13.08
C LYS A 60 14.82 20.82 -12.46
N MET A 61 15.35 19.86 -11.70
CA MET A 61 16.67 20.00 -11.11
C MET A 61 17.74 20.17 -12.19
N SER A 62 18.58 21.21 -12.06
CA SER A 62 19.70 21.48 -12.96
C SER A 62 20.81 22.26 -12.27
N LYS A 63 22.07 21.99 -12.67
CA LYS A 63 23.24 22.69 -12.12
C LYS A 63 23.15 24.21 -12.30
N SER A 64 22.58 24.67 -13.43
CA SER A 64 22.42 26.08 -13.75
C SER A 64 21.43 26.82 -12.84
N LEU A 65 20.42 26.12 -12.30
CA LEU A 65 19.45 26.69 -11.38
C LEU A 65 19.89 26.58 -9.91
N GLY A 66 20.99 25.88 -9.63
CA GLY A 66 21.48 25.67 -8.26
C GLY A 66 20.53 24.85 -7.37
N ASN A 67 19.49 24.24 -7.94
CA ASN A 67 18.45 23.49 -7.21
C ASN A 67 18.69 21.98 -7.21
N VAL A 68 19.90 21.53 -7.57
CA VAL A 68 20.27 20.11 -7.51
C VAL A 68 20.40 19.69 -6.06
N VAL A 69 19.72 18.61 -5.69
CA VAL A 69 19.92 17.95 -4.39
C VAL A 69 20.87 16.78 -4.58
N SER A 70 21.94 16.75 -3.80
CA SER A 70 22.87 15.62 -3.82
C SER A 70 22.25 14.43 -3.07
N PRO A 71 22.16 13.24 -3.69
CA PRO A 71 21.76 12.03 -2.96
C PRO A 71 22.69 11.72 -1.78
N GLU A 72 23.97 12.08 -1.86
CA GLU A 72 24.99 11.78 -0.84
C GLU A 72 24.62 12.35 0.53
N GLU A 73 24.10 13.57 0.59
CA GLU A 73 23.71 14.23 1.85
C GLU A 73 22.64 13.42 2.60
N ILE A 74 21.73 12.77 1.87
CA ILE A 74 20.65 11.96 2.43
C ILE A 74 21.18 10.59 2.85
N LEU A 75 22.04 10.00 2.01
CA LEU A 75 22.65 8.71 2.31
C LEU A 75 23.48 8.79 3.60
N GLU A 76 24.25 9.85 3.77
CA GLU A 76 25.06 10.06 4.98
C GLU A 76 24.19 10.33 6.22
N LYS A 77 23.15 11.16 6.09
CA LYS A 77 22.35 11.59 7.25
C LYS A 77 21.23 10.62 7.64
N TYR A 78 20.60 9.97 6.67
CA TYR A 78 19.39 9.17 6.87
C TYR A 78 19.47 7.74 6.31
N GLY A 79 20.52 7.40 5.55
CA GLY A 79 20.71 6.09 4.95
C GLY A 79 19.93 5.86 3.65
N ALA A 80 20.35 4.81 2.93
CA ALA A 80 19.79 4.44 1.63
C ALA A 80 18.29 4.11 1.67
N ASP A 81 17.84 3.43 2.73
CA ASP A 81 16.45 3.03 2.86
C ASP A 81 15.50 4.23 3.02
N THR A 82 15.93 5.26 3.76
CA THR A 82 15.15 6.51 3.86
C THR A 82 15.01 7.16 2.50
N ALA A 83 16.11 7.28 1.74
CA ALA A 83 16.10 7.89 0.42
C ALA A 83 15.18 7.14 -0.55
N ARG A 84 15.29 5.80 -0.58
CA ARG A 84 14.44 4.93 -1.41
C ARG A 84 12.97 5.06 -1.04
N LEU A 85 12.64 4.95 0.25
CA LEU A 85 11.26 5.03 0.71
C LEU A 85 10.65 6.40 0.37
N PHE A 86 11.39 7.49 0.60
CA PHE A 86 10.93 8.84 0.27
C PHE A 86 10.59 8.96 -1.21
N ILE A 87 11.50 8.53 -2.10
CA ILE A 87 11.30 8.62 -3.55
C ILE A 87 10.05 7.84 -3.99
N LEU A 88 9.90 6.62 -3.48
CA LEU A 88 8.79 5.74 -3.84
C LEU A 88 7.46 6.14 -3.19
N PHE A 89 7.49 6.96 -2.13
CA PHE A 89 6.30 7.42 -1.41
C PHE A 89 5.79 8.79 -1.86
N ALA A 90 6.68 9.70 -2.26
CA ALA A 90 6.34 11.10 -2.48
C ALA A 90 5.36 11.32 -3.63
N ALA A 91 5.42 10.51 -4.70
CA ALA A 91 4.51 10.60 -5.82
C ALA A 91 4.31 9.23 -6.51
N PRO A 92 3.20 9.01 -7.23
CA PRO A 92 3.10 7.93 -8.19
C PRO A 92 4.23 7.99 -9.21
N PRO A 93 4.73 6.85 -9.70
CA PRO A 93 5.98 6.81 -10.49
C PRO A 93 5.91 7.61 -11.80
N GLU A 94 4.73 7.72 -12.42
CA GLU A 94 4.53 8.48 -13.68
C GLU A 94 4.42 10.00 -13.48
N ARG A 95 4.26 10.46 -12.24
CA ARG A 95 4.06 11.89 -11.92
C ARG A 95 5.37 12.52 -11.49
N GLU A 96 5.44 13.84 -11.68
CA GLU A 96 6.54 14.63 -11.14
C GLU A 96 6.60 14.48 -9.62
N LEU A 97 7.81 14.33 -9.11
CA LEU A 97 8.11 14.28 -7.69
C LEU A 97 8.69 15.63 -7.28
N ASP A 98 7.94 16.39 -6.48
CA ASP A 98 8.46 17.63 -5.89
C ASP A 98 9.28 17.34 -4.63
N TRP A 99 10.56 17.69 -4.70
CA TRP A 99 11.52 17.40 -3.66
C TRP A 99 11.17 18.11 -2.35
N SER A 100 11.17 17.36 -1.24
CA SER A 100 10.88 17.90 0.09
C SER A 100 11.77 17.27 1.15
N ASP A 101 12.64 18.07 1.77
CA ASP A 101 13.48 17.62 2.90
C ASP A 101 12.61 17.18 4.10
N GLN A 102 11.46 17.82 4.30
CA GLN A 102 10.47 17.38 5.31
C GLN A 102 9.88 16.00 4.98
N GLY A 103 9.70 15.69 3.69
CA GLY A 103 9.29 14.36 3.23
C GLY A 103 10.34 13.28 3.52
N VAL A 104 11.62 13.61 3.35
CA VAL A 104 12.75 12.73 3.74
C VAL A 104 12.73 12.45 5.24
N GLU A 105 12.60 13.50 6.06
CA GLU A 105 12.51 13.36 7.52
C GLU A 105 11.28 12.57 7.97
N GLY A 106 10.15 12.73 7.28
CA GLY A 106 8.96 11.92 7.49
C GLY A 106 9.22 10.43 7.27
N SER A 107 9.90 10.09 6.17
CA SER A 107 10.28 8.72 5.83
C SER A 107 11.25 8.13 6.87
N PHE A 108 12.25 8.89 7.31
CA PHE A 108 13.18 8.47 8.37
C PHE A 108 12.45 8.19 9.69
N ARG A 109 11.54 9.08 10.10
CA ARG A 109 10.73 8.87 11.32
C ARG A 109 9.84 7.65 11.21
N PHE A 110 9.26 7.39 10.04
CA PHE A 110 8.46 6.18 9.82
C PHE A 110 9.30 4.91 9.98
N LEU A 111 10.48 4.84 9.37
CA LEU A 111 11.38 3.68 9.53
C LEU A 111 11.77 3.45 10.98
N ASN A 112 12.08 4.51 11.74
CA ASN A 112 12.31 4.39 13.19
C ASN A 112 11.08 3.89 13.96
N ARG A 113 9.86 4.24 13.54
CA ARG A 113 8.62 3.70 14.13
C ARG A 113 8.45 2.22 13.84
N VAL A 114 8.80 1.76 12.64
CA VAL A 114 8.83 0.33 12.26
C VAL A 114 9.81 -0.41 13.15
N TRP A 115 11.05 0.06 13.21
CA TRP A 115 12.10 -0.54 14.05
C TRP A 115 11.63 -0.71 15.49
N ARG A 116 11.12 0.37 16.09
CA ARG A 116 10.66 0.34 17.49
C ARG A 116 9.47 -0.60 17.72
N ILE A 117 8.52 -0.69 16.80
CA ILE A 117 7.36 -1.57 17.01
C ILE A 117 7.76 -3.05 16.88
N ILE A 118 8.67 -3.39 15.98
CA ILE A 118 9.22 -4.76 15.88
C ILE A 118 9.91 -5.14 17.20
N TYR A 119 10.82 -4.31 17.71
CA TYR A 119 11.50 -4.59 18.99
C TYR A 119 10.56 -4.56 20.20
N THR A 120 9.46 -3.81 20.14
CA THR A 120 8.44 -3.84 21.19
C THR A 120 7.78 -5.22 21.29
N TYR A 121 7.59 -5.89 20.15
CA TYR A 121 7.01 -7.22 20.06
C TYR A 121 8.04 -8.35 20.10
N LEU A 122 9.32 -8.04 20.36
CA LEU A 122 10.39 -9.04 20.42
C LEU A 122 10.06 -10.22 21.36
N PRO A 123 9.48 -10.02 22.57
CA PRO A 123 9.10 -11.13 23.44
C PRO A 123 8.06 -12.09 22.85
N GLN A 124 7.24 -11.63 21.89
CA GLN A 124 6.28 -12.47 21.17
C GLN A 124 6.91 -13.09 19.93
N ILE A 125 7.74 -12.33 19.20
CA ILE A 125 8.45 -12.82 18.01
C ILE A 125 9.38 -13.98 18.37
N GLU A 126 10.11 -13.88 19.50
CA GLU A 126 11.03 -14.91 20.00
C GLU A 126 10.36 -16.24 20.37
N GLN A 127 9.04 -16.23 20.63
CA GLN A 127 8.28 -17.46 20.88
C GLN A 127 8.12 -18.29 19.61
N LYS A 128 8.28 -17.68 18.42
CA LYS A 128 8.19 -18.34 17.11
C LYS A 128 6.89 -19.13 16.92
N VAL A 129 5.80 -18.59 17.45
CA VAL A 129 4.46 -19.15 17.27
C VAL A 129 3.99 -18.79 15.86
N THR A 130 3.85 -19.78 14.98
CA THR A 130 3.43 -19.58 13.58
C THR A 130 1.97 -19.97 13.32
N GLU A 131 1.29 -20.49 14.32
CA GLU A 131 -0.11 -20.93 14.24
C GLU A 131 -0.90 -20.36 15.43
N TYR A 132 -2.15 -19.98 15.18
CA TYR A 132 -3.07 -19.51 16.21
C TYR A 132 -4.52 -19.80 15.81
N ASP A 133 -5.41 -19.94 16.80
CA ASP A 133 -6.81 -20.23 16.57
C ASP A 133 -7.58 -18.97 16.12
N VAL A 134 -7.88 -18.89 14.83
CA VAL A 134 -8.63 -17.78 14.21
C VAL A 134 -10.07 -17.69 14.71
N THR A 135 -10.63 -18.74 15.31
CA THR A 135 -12.01 -18.75 15.83
C THR A 135 -12.12 -18.18 17.23
N ALA A 136 -10.99 -18.11 17.95
CA ALA A 136 -10.90 -17.62 19.32
C ALA A 136 -10.37 -16.17 19.42
N LEU A 137 -10.34 -15.44 18.29
CA LEU A 137 -9.85 -14.06 18.24
C LEU A 137 -10.79 -13.09 18.95
N ASN A 138 -10.22 -12.23 19.80
CA ASN A 138 -10.94 -11.10 20.36
C ASN A 138 -11.07 -9.96 19.32
N GLU A 139 -11.79 -8.89 19.66
CA GLU A 139 -12.04 -7.80 18.71
C GLU A 139 -10.77 -7.06 18.27
N ALA A 140 -9.78 -6.89 19.15
CA ALA A 140 -8.50 -6.27 18.80
C ALA A 140 -7.69 -7.17 17.85
N ASP A 141 -7.72 -8.49 18.08
CA ASP A 141 -7.07 -9.47 17.21
C ASP A 141 -7.69 -9.48 15.81
N LYS A 142 -9.03 -9.53 15.73
CA LYS A 142 -9.76 -9.52 14.46
C LYS A 142 -9.44 -8.27 13.66
N GLU A 143 -9.37 -7.12 14.32
CA GLU A 143 -9.06 -5.85 13.65
C GLU A 143 -7.63 -5.82 13.10
N LEU A 144 -6.63 -6.23 13.89
CA LEU A 144 -5.24 -6.30 13.42
C LEU A 144 -5.11 -7.30 12.26
N ARG A 145 -5.69 -8.50 12.39
CA ARG A 145 -5.68 -9.55 11.36
C ARG A 145 -6.32 -9.06 10.06
N ARG A 146 -7.45 -8.37 10.16
CA ARG A 146 -8.14 -7.77 9.01
C ARG A 146 -7.27 -6.72 8.32
N ILE A 147 -6.65 -5.81 9.08
CA ILE A 147 -5.77 -4.78 8.50
C ILE A 147 -4.56 -5.44 7.84
N LEU A 148 -3.97 -6.46 8.46
CA LEU A 148 -2.86 -7.23 7.90
C LEU A 148 -3.20 -7.80 6.52
N HIS A 149 -4.26 -8.61 6.42
CA HIS A 149 -4.58 -9.27 5.14
C HIS A 149 -5.06 -8.27 4.08
N ASN A 150 -5.76 -7.20 4.47
CA ASN A 150 -6.06 -6.10 3.54
C ASN A 150 -4.78 -5.42 3.03
N THR A 151 -3.80 -5.22 3.91
CA THR A 151 -2.49 -4.65 3.55
C THR A 151 -1.77 -5.56 2.57
N VAL A 152 -1.69 -6.85 2.84
CA VAL A 152 -1.05 -7.84 1.94
C VAL A 152 -1.73 -7.81 0.57
N LYS A 153 -3.06 -7.89 0.50
CA LYS A 153 -3.81 -7.82 -0.76
C LYS A 153 -3.52 -6.53 -1.53
N LYS A 154 -3.57 -5.39 -0.86
CA LYS A 154 -3.40 -4.07 -1.50
C LYS A 154 -1.96 -3.83 -1.95
N VAL A 155 -0.96 -4.12 -1.11
CA VAL A 155 0.46 -3.96 -1.44
C VAL A 155 0.82 -4.86 -2.63
N THR A 156 0.36 -6.12 -2.64
CA THR A 156 0.57 -7.04 -3.77
C THR A 156 0.00 -6.45 -5.06
N SER A 157 -1.27 -6.04 -5.04
CA SER A 157 -1.92 -5.45 -6.21
C SER A 157 -1.26 -4.14 -6.67
N ASP A 158 -0.83 -3.28 -5.75
CA ASP A 158 -0.24 -1.97 -6.07
C ASP A 158 1.15 -2.14 -6.71
N ILE A 159 1.93 -3.15 -6.29
CA ILE A 159 3.22 -3.48 -6.89
C ILE A 159 3.05 -4.11 -8.27
N GLU A 160 2.15 -5.09 -8.42
CA GLU A 160 2.03 -5.86 -9.67
C GLU A 160 1.37 -5.10 -10.82
N THR A 161 0.38 -4.26 -10.54
CA THR A 161 -0.50 -3.75 -11.61
C THR A 161 -0.04 -2.42 -12.21
N ARG A 162 0.32 -1.45 -11.38
CA ARG A 162 0.58 -0.06 -11.81
C ARG A 162 1.78 0.58 -11.12
N PHE A 163 2.55 -0.19 -10.34
CA PHE A 163 3.65 0.33 -9.55
C PHE A 163 3.23 1.51 -8.66
N ASN A 164 2.04 1.44 -8.06
CA ASN A 164 1.52 2.46 -7.15
C ASN A 164 2.22 2.35 -5.78
N PHE A 165 3.54 2.50 -5.77
CA PHE A 165 4.38 2.30 -4.59
C PHE A 165 4.00 3.23 -3.44
N ASN A 166 3.54 4.43 -3.74
CA ASN A 166 3.09 5.39 -2.75
C ASN A 166 1.87 4.89 -1.95
N THR A 167 0.88 4.28 -2.62
CA THR A 167 -0.29 3.73 -1.92
C THR A 167 0.00 2.41 -1.23
N ALA A 168 0.95 1.61 -1.76
CA ALA A 168 1.48 0.43 -1.09
C ALA A 168 2.14 0.82 0.26
N ILE A 169 3.03 1.82 0.23
CA ILE A 169 3.70 2.35 1.42
C ILE A 169 2.67 2.97 2.40
N SER A 170 1.64 3.67 1.92
CA SER A 170 0.55 4.15 2.79
C SER A 170 -0.13 3.01 3.56
N SER A 171 -0.38 1.88 2.91
CA SER A 171 -1.00 0.73 3.61
C SER A 171 -0.04 0.03 4.57
N LEU A 172 1.27 0.02 4.30
CA LEU A 172 2.26 -0.40 5.29
C LEU A 172 2.28 0.54 6.51
N MET A 173 2.12 1.85 6.30
CA MET A 173 1.97 2.81 7.41
C MET A 173 0.70 2.56 8.23
N GLU A 174 -0.42 2.23 7.57
CA GLU A 174 -1.67 1.83 8.24
C GLU A 174 -1.48 0.56 9.08
N LEU A 175 -0.80 -0.46 8.56
CA LEU A 175 -0.48 -1.68 9.31
C LEU A 175 0.42 -1.38 10.52
N VAL A 176 1.42 -0.52 10.38
CA VAL A 176 2.25 -0.08 11.51
C VAL A 176 1.39 0.63 12.56
N ASN A 177 0.48 1.52 12.16
CA ASN A 177 -0.44 2.17 13.10
C ASN A 177 -1.35 1.15 13.80
N ALA A 178 -1.83 0.12 13.09
CA ALA A 178 -2.62 -0.97 13.66
C ALA A 178 -1.83 -1.78 14.69
N LEU A 179 -0.54 -2.06 14.43
CA LEU A 179 0.33 -2.74 15.40
C LEU A 179 0.52 -1.91 16.69
N TYR A 180 0.64 -0.58 16.58
CA TYR A 180 0.66 0.31 17.76
C TYR A 180 -0.69 0.33 18.48
N ALA A 181 -1.81 0.39 17.75
CA ALA A 181 -3.14 0.36 18.35
C ALA A 181 -3.42 -0.98 19.06
N TYR A 182 -3.00 -2.09 18.47
CA TYR A 182 -3.11 -3.42 19.06
C TYR A 182 -2.34 -3.51 20.38
N LYS A 183 -1.13 -2.96 20.43
CA LYS A 183 -0.30 -2.88 21.65
C LYS A 183 -1.04 -2.20 22.80
N GLU A 184 -1.80 -1.15 22.50
CA GLU A 184 -2.49 -0.33 23.50
C GLU A 184 -3.83 -0.93 23.95
N ASN A 185 -4.53 -1.61 23.05
CA ASN A 185 -5.92 -2.03 23.26
C ASN A 185 -6.10 -3.53 23.53
N ALA A 186 -5.14 -4.37 23.14
CA ALA A 186 -5.24 -5.81 23.36
C ALA A 186 -5.10 -6.13 24.86
N GLN A 187 -6.08 -6.85 25.40
CA GLN A 187 -6.04 -7.32 26.79
C GLN A 187 -4.99 -8.41 26.98
N GLU A 188 -4.88 -9.30 26.00
CA GLU A 188 -3.87 -10.34 25.90
C GLU A 188 -3.28 -10.31 24.49
N ILE A 189 -1.95 -10.38 24.40
CA ILE A 189 -1.25 -10.32 23.12
C ILE A 189 -1.17 -11.72 22.53
N ASN A 190 -1.81 -11.92 21.38
CA ASN A 190 -1.73 -13.16 20.62
C ASN A 190 -0.37 -13.24 19.90
N ALA A 191 0.54 -14.07 20.41
CA ALA A 191 1.90 -14.19 19.88
C ALA A 191 1.94 -14.65 18.41
N GLY A 192 1.02 -15.55 18.00
CA GLY A 192 0.96 -16.04 16.62
C GLY A 192 0.53 -14.95 15.63
N LEU A 193 -0.50 -14.18 15.98
CA LEU A 193 -0.94 -13.05 15.17
C LEU A 193 0.14 -11.96 15.08
N VAL A 194 0.81 -11.66 16.19
CA VAL A 194 1.94 -10.71 16.20
C VAL A 194 3.08 -11.19 15.31
N TYR A 195 3.45 -12.47 15.39
CA TYR A 195 4.49 -13.05 14.55
C TYR A 195 4.12 -12.93 13.06
N GLU A 196 2.89 -13.31 12.69
CA GLU A 196 2.39 -13.19 11.32
C GLU A 196 2.44 -11.73 10.83
N ALA A 197 1.87 -10.79 11.59
CA ALA A 197 1.75 -9.40 11.20
C ALA A 197 3.11 -8.70 11.05
N THR A 198 4.03 -8.95 12.00
CA THR A 198 5.37 -8.35 11.97
C THR A 198 6.25 -8.98 10.89
N SER A 199 6.17 -10.29 10.70
CA SER A 199 6.88 -10.99 9.61
C SER A 199 6.42 -10.51 8.24
N ALA A 200 5.10 -10.42 8.02
CA ALA A 200 4.54 -9.93 6.76
C ALA A 200 4.91 -8.46 6.52
N LEU A 201 4.87 -7.60 7.53
CA LEU A 201 5.32 -6.20 7.44
C LEU A 201 6.77 -6.11 6.95
N VAL A 202 7.70 -6.88 7.56
CA VAL A 202 9.12 -6.87 7.18
C VAL A 202 9.32 -7.38 5.76
N ARG A 203 8.67 -8.49 5.38
CA ARG A 203 8.74 -9.03 4.02
C ARG A 203 8.17 -8.08 2.96
N MET A 204 7.05 -7.42 3.24
CA MET A 204 6.47 -6.43 2.33
C MET A 204 7.28 -5.14 2.22
N LEU A 205 8.00 -4.75 3.28
CA LEU A 205 8.89 -3.59 3.26
C LEU A 205 10.19 -3.85 2.49
N ALA A 206 10.62 -5.11 2.38
CA ALA A 206 11.93 -5.48 1.85
C ALA A 206 12.24 -4.96 0.44
N PRO A 207 11.29 -4.92 -0.52
CA PRO A 207 11.55 -4.30 -1.83
C PRO A 207 11.84 -2.80 -1.75
N PHE A 208 11.29 -2.11 -0.74
CA PHE A 208 11.43 -0.67 -0.56
C PHE A 208 12.69 -0.32 0.23
N VAL A 209 12.91 -1.01 1.36
CA VAL A 209 13.93 -0.70 2.36
C VAL A 209 14.74 -1.94 2.76
N PRO A 210 15.51 -2.50 1.81
CA PRO A 210 16.10 -3.83 1.93
C PRO A 210 17.09 -3.99 3.09
N HIS A 211 17.85 -2.95 3.44
CA HIS A 211 18.92 -3.07 4.43
C HIS A 211 18.35 -3.21 5.85
N MET A 212 17.42 -2.32 6.21
CA MET A 212 16.72 -2.34 7.49
C MET A 212 15.93 -3.63 7.65
N THR A 213 15.26 -4.10 6.60
CA THR A 213 14.48 -5.34 6.69
C THR A 213 15.35 -6.58 6.81
N GLU A 214 16.51 -6.62 6.16
CA GLU A 214 17.46 -7.72 6.31
C GLU A 214 17.99 -7.79 7.76
N GLU A 215 18.32 -6.65 8.35
CA GLU A 215 18.76 -6.57 9.75
C GLU A 215 17.66 -6.99 10.72
N LEU A 216 16.44 -6.45 10.57
CA LEU A 216 15.29 -6.84 11.39
C LEU A 216 14.95 -8.32 11.23
N TRP A 217 15.08 -8.89 10.02
CA TRP A 217 14.82 -10.30 9.77
C TRP A 217 15.81 -11.21 10.50
N LYS A 218 17.10 -10.86 10.46
CA LYS A 218 18.15 -11.61 11.18
C LYS A 218 18.00 -11.46 12.69
N ASP A 219 17.90 -10.23 13.18
CA ASP A 219 17.99 -9.94 14.62
C ASP A 219 16.70 -10.27 15.36
N ALA A 220 15.54 -9.86 14.83
CA ALA A 220 14.27 -10.05 15.53
C ALA A 220 13.69 -11.46 15.32
N PHE A 221 13.80 -12.01 14.11
CA PHE A 221 13.23 -13.33 13.80
C PHE A 221 14.24 -14.48 13.96
N GLY A 222 15.54 -14.17 14.11
CA GLY A 222 16.60 -15.17 14.22
C GLY A 222 16.72 -16.04 12.97
N ALA A 223 16.42 -15.48 11.80
CA ALA A 223 16.42 -16.20 10.53
C ALA A 223 17.84 -16.33 9.97
N ALA A 224 18.18 -17.54 9.50
CA ALA A 224 19.48 -17.79 8.88
C ALA A 224 19.53 -17.34 7.41
N ALA A 225 18.40 -17.37 6.72
CA ALA A 225 18.27 -16.91 5.34
C ALA A 225 17.94 -15.41 5.29
N SER A 226 18.30 -14.77 4.17
CA SER A 226 17.91 -13.40 3.88
C SER A 226 16.39 -13.27 3.73
N VAL A 227 15.83 -12.13 4.13
CA VAL A 227 14.41 -11.82 3.90
C VAL A 227 14.05 -11.87 2.41
N HIS A 228 15.02 -11.61 1.53
CA HIS A 228 14.86 -11.64 0.08
C HIS A 228 14.79 -13.05 -0.50
N ALA A 229 15.08 -14.08 0.29
CA ALA A 229 14.90 -15.49 -0.08
C ALA A 229 13.55 -16.05 0.40
N GLU A 230 12.81 -15.27 1.20
CA GLU A 230 11.52 -15.69 1.75
C GLU A 230 10.38 -15.52 0.76
N GLN A 231 9.31 -16.30 0.97
CA GLN A 231 8.10 -16.16 0.17
C GLN A 231 7.37 -14.86 0.50
N TRP A 232 6.82 -14.24 -0.54
CA TRP A 232 5.90 -13.11 -0.38
C TRP A 232 4.68 -13.52 0.45
N PRO A 233 4.18 -12.68 1.38
CA PRO A 233 3.03 -13.04 2.20
C PRO A 233 1.76 -13.20 1.37
N GLU A 234 0.93 -14.17 1.75
CA GLU A 234 -0.39 -14.38 1.18
C GLU A 234 -1.48 -13.80 2.11
N TYR A 235 -2.65 -13.50 1.55
CA TYR A 235 -3.77 -12.98 2.32
C TYR A 235 -4.93 -13.99 2.38
N ASP A 236 -5.64 -13.99 3.51
CA ASP A 236 -6.84 -14.78 3.71
C ASP A 236 -8.09 -13.96 3.35
N GLU A 237 -8.83 -14.38 2.32
CA GLU A 237 -10.09 -13.74 1.90
C GLU A 237 -11.15 -13.74 3.02
N ALA A 238 -11.16 -14.72 3.93
CA ALA A 238 -12.08 -14.75 5.06
C ALA A 238 -11.79 -13.63 6.06
N ALA A 239 -10.51 -13.25 6.22
CA ALA A 239 -10.09 -12.16 7.11
C ALA A 239 -10.51 -10.77 6.61
N LEU A 240 -10.83 -10.63 5.32
CA LEU A 240 -11.26 -9.36 4.74
C LEU A 240 -12.71 -9.04 5.03
N LYS A 241 -13.50 -10.05 5.42
CA LYS A 241 -14.91 -9.88 5.74
C LYS A 241 -15.04 -9.04 7.00
N VAL A 242 -15.97 -8.09 6.94
CA VAL A 242 -16.40 -7.30 8.08
C VAL A 242 -17.84 -7.65 8.37
N ASP A 243 -18.19 -7.81 9.64
CA ASP A 243 -19.58 -8.05 10.01
C ASP A 243 -20.42 -6.77 9.85
N ASN A 244 -19.78 -5.61 10.04
CA ASN A 244 -20.40 -4.31 9.95
C ASN A 244 -19.55 -3.32 9.14
N VAL A 245 -20.22 -2.42 8.43
CA VAL A 245 -19.62 -1.36 7.62
C VAL A 245 -20.18 0.00 8.03
N GLU A 246 -19.33 1.02 8.01
CA GLU A 246 -19.76 2.41 8.15
C GLU A 246 -20.19 2.94 6.78
N ILE A 247 -21.44 3.37 6.66
CA ILE A 247 -22.00 3.98 5.45
C ILE A 247 -22.33 5.45 5.66
N VAL A 248 -22.23 6.25 4.60
CA VAL A 248 -22.56 7.68 4.64
C VAL A 248 -24.07 7.87 4.57
N LEU A 249 -24.60 8.69 5.46
CA LEU A 249 -26.02 9.05 5.50
C LEU A 249 -26.24 10.45 4.92
N GLN A 250 -27.12 10.56 3.93
CA GLN A 250 -27.41 11.81 3.23
C GLN A 250 -28.92 12.11 3.22
N VAL A 251 -29.24 13.41 3.25
CA VAL A 251 -30.60 13.92 2.98
C VAL A 251 -30.49 15.00 1.91
N ASN A 252 -31.20 14.81 0.79
CA ASN A 252 -31.15 15.67 -0.40
C ASN A 252 -29.70 15.92 -0.87
N GLY A 253 -28.87 14.87 -0.85
CA GLY A 253 -27.48 14.90 -1.31
C GLY A 253 -26.48 15.57 -0.34
N LYS A 254 -26.93 16.07 0.81
CA LYS A 254 -26.05 16.63 1.85
C LYS A 254 -25.76 15.58 2.92
N VAL A 255 -24.49 15.40 3.29
CA VAL A 255 -24.06 14.47 4.35
C VAL A 255 -24.62 14.92 5.69
N ARG A 256 -25.31 14.02 6.38
CA ARG A 256 -25.93 14.24 7.70
C ARG A 256 -25.30 13.42 8.80
N GLY A 257 -24.59 12.34 8.46
CA GLY A 257 -23.87 11.52 9.44
C GLY A 257 -23.35 10.26 8.79
N ARG A 258 -23.05 9.28 9.64
CA ARG A 258 -22.65 7.93 9.24
C ARG A 258 -23.39 6.91 10.10
N LEU A 259 -23.64 5.73 9.54
CA LEU A 259 -24.30 4.62 10.21
C LEU A 259 -23.41 3.39 10.14
N VAL A 260 -23.31 2.67 11.25
CA VAL A 260 -22.73 1.32 11.27
C VAL A 260 -23.87 0.34 11.02
N VAL A 261 -23.76 -0.43 9.94
CA VAL A 261 -24.77 -1.38 9.48
C VAL A 261 -24.12 -2.73 9.19
N PRO A 262 -24.86 -3.86 9.25
CA PRO A 262 -24.32 -5.14 8.82
C PRO A 262 -23.76 -5.06 7.39
N ALA A 263 -22.61 -5.65 7.13
CA ALA A 263 -21.97 -5.57 5.80
C ALA A 263 -22.82 -6.21 4.70
N GLU A 264 -23.59 -7.23 5.06
CA GLU A 264 -24.50 -7.94 4.18
C GLU A 264 -25.90 -7.30 4.11
N ALA A 265 -26.10 -6.13 4.73
CA ALA A 265 -27.38 -5.44 4.75
C ALA A 265 -27.87 -5.12 3.32
N THR A 266 -29.06 -5.61 3.00
CA THR A 266 -29.75 -5.37 1.74
C THR A 266 -30.21 -3.91 1.62
N ALA A 267 -30.49 -3.46 0.40
CA ALA A 267 -31.01 -2.11 0.17
C ALA A 267 -32.28 -1.80 1.00
N ALA A 268 -33.15 -2.80 1.21
CA ALA A 268 -34.37 -2.67 2.00
C ALA A 268 -34.07 -2.54 3.51
N GLU A 269 -33.09 -3.28 4.03
CA GLU A 269 -32.65 -3.16 5.42
C GLU A 269 -31.97 -1.81 5.67
N LEU A 270 -31.12 -1.37 4.74
CA LEU A 270 -30.47 -0.05 4.80
C LEU A 270 -31.49 1.09 4.79
N GLU A 271 -32.52 1.00 3.96
CA GLU A 271 -33.61 1.98 3.92
C GLU A 271 -34.33 2.04 5.27
N LYS A 272 -34.67 0.88 5.85
CA LYS A 272 -35.32 0.80 7.16
C LYS A 272 -34.46 1.39 8.27
N ILE A 273 -33.17 1.07 8.31
CA ILE A 273 -32.22 1.59 9.30
C ILE A 273 -32.09 3.11 9.14
N ALA A 274 -31.89 3.59 7.92
CA ALA A 274 -31.71 5.02 7.65
C ALA A 274 -32.96 5.86 7.98
N LEU A 275 -34.16 5.36 7.71
CA LEU A 275 -35.42 6.06 8.04
C LEU A 275 -35.74 6.04 9.55
N ALA A 276 -35.17 5.10 10.29
CA ALA A 276 -35.30 5.03 11.75
C ALA A 276 -34.28 5.94 12.48
N ASP A 277 -33.27 6.46 11.78
CA ASP A 277 -32.25 7.32 12.37
C ASP A 277 -32.84 8.68 12.81
N ALA A 278 -32.61 9.05 14.07
CA ALA A 278 -33.19 10.25 14.66
C ALA A 278 -32.68 11.55 14.00
N ASN A 279 -31.44 11.55 13.52
CA ASN A 279 -30.85 12.70 12.85
C ASN A 279 -31.38 12.86 11.41
N VAL A 280 -31.68 11.76 10.72
CA VAL A 280 -32.44 11.80 9.47
C VAL A 280 -33.85 12.33 9.70
N GLN A 281 -34.55 11.84 10.71
CA GLN A 281 -35.92 12.27 11.00
C GLN A 281 -35.98 13.77 11.31
N SER A 282 -34.99 14.31 12.03
CA SER A 282 -34.92 15.75 12.30
C SER A 282 -34.70 16.59 11.03
N HIS A 283 -33.94 16.07 10.06
CA HIS A 283 -33.67 16.74 8.78
C HIS A 283 -34.81 16.59 7.76
N ILE A 284 -35.60 15.52 7.83
CA ILE A 284 -36.78 15.32 7.00
C ILE A 284 -37.97 16.12 7.56
N GLY A 285 -38.13 16.15 8.90
CA GLY A 285 -39.24 16.83 9.55
C GLY A 285 -40.59 16.31 9.06
N GLY A 286 -41.45 17.21 8.56
CA GLY A 286 -42.74 16.87 7.96
C GLY A 286 -42.72 16.66 6.43
N ALA A 287 -41.56 16.71 5.80
CA ALA A 287 -41.44 16.54 4.34
C ALA A 287 -41.77 15.10 3.93
N THR A 288 -42.33 14.94 2.73
CA THR A 288 -42.66 13.62 2.20
C THR A 288 -41.42 13.00 1.57
N VAL A 289 -41.05 11.80 2.03
CA VAL A 289 -39.98 11.02 1.38
C VAL A 289 -40.46 10.59 0.00
N ARG A 290 -39.73 11.03 -1.04
CA ARG A 290 -40.04 10.73 -2.44
C ARG A 290 -39.28 9.52 -2.95
N LYS A 291 -38.06 9.34 -2.48
CA LYS A 291 -37.16 8.27 -2.90
C LYS A 291 -36.07 8.05 -1.86
N VAL A 292 -35.71 6.79 -1.65
CA VAL A 292 -34.49 6.42 -0.93
C VAL A 292 -33.54 5.75 -1.92
N ILE A 293 -32.27 6.17 -1.92
CA ILE A 293 -31.23 5.61 -2.77
C ILE A 293 -30.22 4.92 -1.85
N CYS A 294 -30.24 3.60 -1.85
CA CYS A 294 -29.31 2.77 -1.09
C CYS A 294 -28.23 2.23 -2.02
N VAL A 295 -26.97 2.47 -1.68
CA VAL A 295 -25.81 1.82 -2.29
C VAL A 295 -25.16 0.96 -1.20
N PRO A 296 -25.39 -0.37 -1.21
CA PRO A 296 -24.85 -1.28 -0.20
C PRO A 296 -23.35 -1.09 0.02
N GLY A 297 -22.93 -1.07 1.28
CA GLY A 297 -21.54 -0.85 1.68
C GLY A 297 -20.97 0.56 1.44
N ARG A 298 -21.77 1.52 0.97
CA ARG A 298 -21.31 2.89 0.68
C ARG A 298 -22.15 3.99 1.33
N LEU A 299 -23.42 4.10 0.96
CA LEU A 299 -24.26 5.22 1.40
C LEU A 299 -25.75 4.93 1.31
N VAL A 300 -26.52 5.73 2.06
CA VAL A 300 -27.96 5.90 1.87
C VAL A 300 -28.26 7.39 1.71
N ASN A 301 -28.96 7.76 0.63
CA ASN A 301 -29.42 9.12 0.39
C ASN A 301 -30.94 9.19 0.32
N ILE A 302 -31.53 9.98 1.21
CA ILE A 302 -32.98 10.15 1.32
C ILE A 302 -33.38 11.46 0.63
N VAL A 303 -34.25 11.35 -0.36
CA VAL A 303 -34.79 12.48 -1.10
C VAL A 303 -36.16 12.82 -0.52
N ALA A 304 -36.24 13.95 0.19
CA ALA A 304 -37.46 14.44 0.84
C ALA A 304 -37.84 15.82 0.29
N LYS A 305 -39.14 16.04 0.05
CA LYS A 305 -39.70 17.29 -0.47
C LYS A 305 -40.95 17.71 0.30
#